data_AF-A0A9E3Z3M2-F1
#
_entry.id   AF-A0A9E3Z3M2-F1
#
_cell.length_a   1.000
_cell.length_b   1.000
_cell.length_c   1.000
_cell.angle_alpha   90.00
_cell.angle_beta   90.00
_cell.angle_gamma   90.00
#
_symmetry.space_group_name_H-M   'P 1'
#
loop_
_entity.id
_entity.type
_entity.pdbx_description
1 polymer ?
#
loop_
_entity_poly.entity_id
_entity_poly.type
_entity_poly.pdbx_seq_one_letter_code
_entity_poly.pdbx_strand_id
1 'polypeptide(L)'
;MARNVYRPPEQGRAGQVFDSVFLLLLVYLVLFMPLIFGLTGQATTTRVVENPTWEALGQNEVAAGQWEKLGFTPESASELITTRFDYVINPLSLLLTAVVILGYFLFVIRMSDKEYRDVIAERFDGDGRDGGGRR
;
A
#
# COMPACT_ATOMS: atom_id res chain seq x y z
N MET A 1 -47.43 0.21 16.13
CA MET A 1 -47.16 0.25 14.66
C MET A 1 -46.09 -0.79 14.37
N ALA A 2 -46.29 -1.64 13.36
CA ALA A 2 -45.34 -2.71 13.04
C ALA A 2 -44.00 -2.13 12.54
N ARG A 3 -42.88 -2.54 13.15
CA ARG A 3 -41.54 -2.21 12.67
C ARG A 3 -41.31 -2.93 11.34
N ASN A 4 -41.14 -2.18 10.26
CA ASN A 4 -40.73 -2.76 8.98
C ASN A 4 -39.29 -3.26 9.12
N VAL A 5 -39.13 -4.56 9.34
CA VAL A 5 -37.82 -5.23 9.33
C VAL A 5 -37.28 -5.11 7.91
N TYR A 6 -36.14 -4.43 7.76
CA TYR A 6 -35.49 -4.27 6.46
C TYR A 6 -35.18 -5.65 5.86
N ARG A 7 -35.61 -5.85 4.61
CA ARG A 7 -35.22 -7.00 3.81
C ARG A 7 -34.31 -6.50 2.69
N PRO A 8 -33.03 -6.93 2.66
CA PRO A 8 -32.13 -6.50 1.61
C PRO A 8 -32.61 -7.01 0.24
N PRO A 9 -32.41 -6.21 -0.82
CA PRO A 9 -32.75 -6.64 -2.18
C PRO A 9 -31.83 -7.79 -2.62
N GLU A 10 -32.41 -8.83 -3.22
CA GLU A 10 -31.64 -9.92 -3.82
C GLU A 10 -31.01 -9.44 -5.14
N GLN A 11 -29.69 -9.43 -5.21
CA GLN A 11 -28.95 -9.01 -6.40
C GLN A 11 -29.03 -10.09 -7.49
N GLY A 12 -29.30 -9.67 -8.73
CA GLY A 12 -29.33 -10.59 -9.88
C GLY A 12 -27.94 -11.14 -10.23
N ARG A 13 -27.88 -12.43 -10.62
CA ARG A 13 -26.63 -13.15 -10.95
C ARG A 13 -25.78 -12.46 -12.03
N ALA A 14 -26.42 -11.89 -13.05
CA ALA A 14 -25.71 -11.19 -14.12
C ALA A 14 -24.98 -9.93 -13.62
N GLY A 15 -25.61 -9.17 -12.72
CA GLY A 15 -25.01 -7.97 -12.13
C GLY A 15 -23.82 -8.32 -11.23
N GLN A 16 -23.91 -9.42 -10.47
CA GLN A 16 -22.82 -9.89 -9.61
C GLN A 16 -21.59 -10.34 -10.42
N VAL A 17 -21.78 -11.03 -11.56
CA VAL A 17 -20.69 -11.43 -12.44
C VAL A 17 -20.00 -10.21 -13.07
N PHE A 18 -20.76 -9.24 -13.56
CA PHE A 18 -20.19 -8.01 -14.10
C PHE A 18 -19.38 -7.25 -13.06
N ASP A 19 -19.93 -7.05 -11.86
CA ASP A 19 -19.25 -6.37 -10.76
C ASP A 19 -17.93 -7.06 -10.39
N SER A 20 -17.94 -8.40 -10.31
CA SER A 20 -16.74 -9.18 -9.98
C SER A 20 -15.67 -9.07 -11.07
N VAL A 21 -16.05 -9.14 -12.35
CA VAL A 21 -15.12 -8.98 -13.47
C VAL A 21 -14.57 -7.55 -13.54
N PHE A 22 -15.43 -6.55 -13.33
CA PHE A 22 -15.03 -5.16 -13.33
C PHE A 22 -14.04 -4.86 -12.19
N LEU A 23 -14.33 -5.34 -10.98
CA LEU A 23 -13.43 -5.22 -9.83
C LEU A 23 -12.11 -5.93 -10.10
N LEU A 24 -12.12 -7.14 -10.68
CA LEU A 24 -10.91 -7.86 -11.06
C LEU A 24 -10.05 -7.06 -12.05
N LEU A 25 -10.66 -6.46 -13.07
CA LEU A 25 -9.97 -5.59 -14.02
C LEU A 25 -9.38 -4.36 -13.33
N LEU A 26 -10.13 -3.73 -12.44
CA LEU A 26 -9.67 -2.55 -11.71
C LEU A 26 -8.49 -2.88 -10.79
N VAL A 27 -8.54 -4.00 -10.07
CA VAL A 27 -7.43 -4.51 -9.26
C VAL A 27 -6.21 -4.80 -10.13
N TYR A 28 -6.40 -5.47 -11.27
CA TYR A 28 -5.32 -5.74 -12.21
C TYR A 28 -4.65 -4.43 -12.67
N LEU A 29 -5.46 -3.44 -13.09
CA LEU A 29 -4.95 -2.14 -13.50
C LEU A 29 -4.19 -1.43 -12.37
N VAL A 30 -4.75 -1.38 -11.16
CA VAL A 30 -4.10 -0.72 -10.01
C VAL A 30 -2.77 -1.37 -9.65
N LEU A 31 -2.68 -2.72 -9.72
CA LEU A 31 -1.45 -3.44 -9.41
C LEU A 31 -0.38 -3.29 -10.50
N PHE A 32 -0.77 -3.29 -11.77
CA PHE A 32 0.18 -3.26 -12.89
C PHE A 32 0.50 -1.84 -13.37
N MET A 33 -0.33 -0.84 -13.07
CA MET A 33 -0.12 0.54 -13.49
C MET A 33 1.24 1.09 -13.01
N PRO A 34 1.64 0.95 -11.73
CA PRO A 34 2.96 1.39 -11.29
C PRO A 34 4.10 0.71 -12.08
N LEU A 35 3.96 -0.57 -12.39
CA LEU A 35 4.97 -1.34 -13.12
C LEU A 35 5.08 -0.88 -14.58
N ILE A 36 3.96 -0.74 -15.28
CA ILE A 36 3.91 -0.32 -16.70
C ILE A 36 4.47 1.10 -16.87
N PHE A 37 4.19 2.00 -15.92
CA PHE A 37 4.69 3.37 -15.95
C PHE A 37 6.11 3.52 -15.35
N GLY A 38 6.78 2.42 -14.97
CA GLY A 38 8.12 2.46 -14.40
C GLY A 38 8.19 3.16 -13.03
N LEU A 39 7.06 3.32 -12.35
CA LEU A 39 6.94 3.95 -11.02
C LEU A 39 7.36 3.00 -9.88
N THR A 40 7.67 1.74 -10.19
CA THR A 40 8.14 0.73 -9.23
C THR A 40 9.67 0.71 -9.06
N GLY A 41 10.40 1.47 -9.88
CA GLY A 41 11.85 1.57 -9.76
C GLY A 41 12.23 2.43 -8.56
N GLN A 42 12.74 1.81 -7.50
CA GLN A 42 13.48 2.57 -6.48
C GLN A 42 14.69 3.18 -7.19
N ALA A 43 14.83 4.51 -7.12
CA ALA A 43 15.96 5.19 -7.74
C ALA A 43 17.25 4.58 -7.20
N THR A 44 18.11 4.12 -8.10
CA THR A 44 19.47 3.68 -7.75
C THR A 44 20.46 4.74 -8.20
N THR A 45 21.53 4.88 -7.43
CA THR A 45 22.69 5.68 -7.81
C THR A 45 23.86 4.74 -8.03
N THR A 46 24.52 4.85 -9.17
CA THR A 46 25.72 4.07 -9.47
C THR A 46 26.94 4.99 -9.44
N ARG A 47 27.92 4.65 -8.58
CA ARG A 47 29.20 5.37 -8.55
C ARG A 47 30.15 4.74 -9.57
N VAL A 48 30.51 5.50 -10.60
CA VAL A 48 31.55 5.08 -11.55
C VAL A 48 32.92 5.18 -10.87
N VAL A 49 33.70 4.10 -10.93
CA VAL A 49 35.07 4.03 -10.42
C VAL A 49 35.99 3.79 -11.61
N GLU A 50 36.84 4.76 -11.94
CA GLU A 50 37.83 4.62 -13.01
C GLU A 50 38.95 3.67 -12.56
N ASN A 51 39.31 2.72 -13.42
CA ASN A 51 40.28 1.65 -13.13
C ASN A 51 39.95 0.89 -11.82
N PRO A 52 38.82 0.16 -11.79
CA PRO A 52 38.36 -0.49 -10.57
C PRO A 52 39.38 -1.54 -10.09
N THR A 53 39.72 -1.46 -8.80
CA THR A 53 40.44 -2.50 -8.07
C THR A 53 39.55 -3.00 -6.93
N TRP A 54 39.81 -4.20 -6.40
CA TRP A 54 39.03 -4.70 -5.26
C TRP A 54 39.04 -3.72 -4.07
N GLU A 55 40.19 -3.11 -3.80
CA GLU A 55 40.34 -2.09 -2.77
C GLU A 55 39.52 -0.83 -3.09
N ALA A 56 39.54 -0.32 -4.33
CA ALA A 56 38.76 0.85 -4.74
C ALA A 56 37.24 0.61 -4.68
N LEU A 57 36.83 -0.65 -4.84
CA LEU A 57 35.45 -1.12 -4.66
C LEU A 57 35.09 -1.42 -3.20
N GLY A 58 36.00 -1.15 -2.26
CA GLY A 58 35.79 -1.38 -0.83
C GLY A 58 35.70 -2.86 -0.43
N GLN A 59 36.21 -3.76 -1.28
CA GLN A 59 36.23 -5.20 -1.02
C GLN A 59 37.52 -5.57 -0.29
N ASN A 60 37.40 -6.34 0.79
CA ASN A 60 38.55 -7.00 1.42
C ASN A 60 38.89 -8.31 0.68
N GLU A 61 40.02 -8.95 1.03
CA GLU A 61 40.48 -10.18 0.37
C GLU A 61 39.45 -11.31 0.39
N VAL A 62 38.71 -11.45 1.49
CA VAL A 62 37.68 -12.49 1.63
C VAL A 62 36.52 -12.24 0.67
N ALA A 63 36.05 -11.00 0.55
CA ALA A 63 34.94 -10.62 -0.33
C ALA A 63 35.35 -10.68 -1.80
N ALA A 64 36.53 -10.16 -2.15
CA ALA A 64 37.13 -10.27 -3.48
C ALA A 64 37.21 -11.74 -3.92
N GLY A 65 37.69 -12.63 -3.03
CA GLY A 65 37.76 -14.06 -3.31
C GLY A 65 36.39 -14.73 -3.53
N GLN A 66 35.28 -14.17 -3.04
CA GLN A 66 33.94 -14.67 -3.40
C GLN A 66 33.52 -14.23 -4.80
N TRP A 67 33.79 -12.98 -5.17
CA TRP A 67 33.52 -12.47 -6.52
C TRP A 67 34.31 -13.21 -7.59
N GLU A 68 35.59 -13.49 -7.32
CA GLU A 68 36.45 -14.26 -8.22
C GLU A 68 35.96 -15.70 -8.42
N LYS A 69 35.47 -16.36 -7.36
CA LYS A 69 34.83 -17.69 -7.47
C LYS A 69 33.56 -17.68 -8.31
N LEU A 70 32.85 -16.56 -8.33
CA LEU A 70 31.70 -16.33 -9.18
C LEU A 70 32.09 -15.93 -10.62
N GLY A 71 33.39 -15.81 -10.91
CA GLY A 71 33.92 -15.47 -12.24
C GLY A 71 33.95 -13.97 -12.54
N PHE A 72 33.82 -13.11 -11.53
CA PHE A 72 33.90 -11.66 -11.71
C PHE A 72 35.32 -11.13 -11.54
N THR A 73 35.60 -10.04 -12.25
CA THR A 73 36.80 -9.19 -12.07
C THR A 73 36.35 -7.86 -11.44
N PRO A 74 37.27 -7.02 -10.94
CA PRO A 74 36.91 -5.69 -10.47
C PRO A 74 36.10 -4.89 -11.50
N GLU A 75 36.42 -5.02 -12.79
CA GLU A 75 35.72 -4.34 -13.88
C GLU A 75 34.28 -4.80 -14.04
N SER A 76 34.04 -6.13 -14.03
CA SER A 76 32.69 -6.67 -14.21
C SER A 76 31.84 -6.62 -12.93
N ALA A 77 32.47 -6.60 -11.74
CA ALA A 77 31.77 -6.45 -10.47
C ALA A 77 31.49 -4.99 -10.09
N SER A 78 32.21 -4.03 -10.67
CA SER A 78 32.17 -2.62 -10.28
C SER A 78 30.74 -2.07 -10.19
N GLU A 79 29.96 -2.20 -11.27
CA GLU A 79 28.58 -1.70 -11.30
C GLU A 79 27.67 -2.42 -10.31
N LEU A 80 27.83 -3.74 -10.13
CA LEU A 80 27.05 -4.52 -9.18
C LEU A 80 27.30 -4.10 -7.73
N ILE A 81 28.55 -3.75 -7.41
CA ILE A 81 28.97 -3.33 -6.08
C ILE A 81 28.60 -1.86 -5.82
N THR A 82 28.72 -0.99 -6.82
CA THR A 82 28.55 0.46 -6.65
C THR A 82 27.13 0.96 -6.91
N THR A 83 26.26 0.15 -7.51
CA THR A 83 24.84 0.44 -7.64
C THR A 83 24.16 0.26 -6.29
N ARG A 84 23.65 1.35 -5.73
CA ARG A 84 22.97 1.37 -4.43
C ARG A 84 21.64 2.09 -4.53
N PHE A 85 20.75 1.84 -3.58
CA PHE A 85 19.52 2.60 -3.44
C PHE A 85 19.79 4.07 -3.10
N ASP A 86 19.02 4.95 -3.71
CA ASP A 86 18.98 6.37 -3.35
C ASP A 86 18.12 6.55 -2.10
N TYR A 87 18.76 6.96 -1.00
CA TYR A 87 18.10 7.26 0.28
C TYR A 87 17.86 8.76 0.47
N VAL A 88 18.00 9.57 -0.58
CA VAL A 88 17.66 10.99 -0.52
C VAL A 88 16.15 11.13 -0.37
N ILE A 89 15.72 11.55 0.83
CA ILE A 89 14.32 11.81 1.11
C ILE A 89 13.96 13.19 0.56
N ASN A 90 13.01 13.24 -0.37
CA ASN A 90 12.43 14.49 -0.82
C ASN A 90 11.45 15.02 0.26
N PRO A 91 11.72 16.19 0.87
CA PRO A 91 10.86 16.70 1.95
C PRO A 91 9.42 17.02 1.51
N LEU A 92 9.23 17.41 0.25
CA LEU A 92 7.90 17.73 -0.29
C LEU A 92 7.08 16.46 -0.49
N SER A 93 7.68 15.40 -1.04
CA SER A 93 7.01 14.10 -1.16
C SER A 93 6.66 13.53 0.21
N LEU A 94 7.58 13.62 1.18
CA LEU A 94 7.34 13.18 2.56
C LEU A 94 6.17 13.94 3.20
N LEU A 95 6.15 15.27 3.06
CA LEU A 95 5.06 16.10 3.57
C LEU A 95 3.73 15.75 2.91
N LEU A 96 3.71 15.55 1.59
CA LEU A 96 2.50 15.16 0.86
C LEU A 96 1.96 13.81 1.37
N THR A 97 2.83 12.81 1.53
CA THR A 97 2.44 11.50 2.10
C THR A 97 1.86 11.67 3.50
N ALA A 98 2.48 12.48 4.36
CA ALA A 98 1.96 12.76 5.69
C ALA A 98 0.57 13.43 5.65
N VAL A 99 0.39 14.43 4.78
CA VAL A 99 -0.90 15.13 4.60
C VAL A 99 -1.99 14.17 4.12
N VAL A 100 -1.69 13.29 3.16
CA VAL A 100 -2.67 12.32 2.66
C VAL A 100 -3.08 11.34 3.76
N ILE A 101 -2.12 10.79 4.50
CA ILE A 101 -2.39 9.85 5.60
C ILE A 101 -3.23 10.53 6.68
N LEU A 102 -2.82 11.71 7.16
CA LEU A 102 -3.53 12.44 8.20
C LEU A 102 -4.92 12.88 7.72
N GLY A 103 -5.03 13.38 6.49
CA GLY A 103 -6.30 13.78 5.89
C GLY A 103 -7.29 12.62 5.78
N TYR A 104 -6.81 11.44 5.37
CA TYR A 104 -7.63 10.22 5.37
C TYR A 104 -8.13 9.87 6.77
N PHE A 105 -7.26 9.84 7.78
CA PHE A 105 -7.68 9.51 9.16
C PHE A 105 -8.67 10.53 9.71
N LEU A 106 -8.44 11.83 9.49
CA LEU A 106 -9.36 12.88 9.90
C LEU A 106 -10.74 12.72 9.23
N PHE A 107 -10.75 12.42 7.93
CA PHE A 107 -11.99 12.16 7.19
C PHE A 107 -12.73 10.95 7.75
N VAL A 108 -12.04 9.81 7.97
CA VAL A 108 -12.63 8.59 8.53
C VAL A 108 -13.24 8.86 9.90
N ILE A 109 -12.50 9.49 10.82
CA ILE A 109 -13.01 9.82 12.16
C ILE A 109 -14.25 10.71 12.07
N ARG A 110 -14.20 11.75 11.24
CA ARG A 110 -15.29 12.73 11.09
C ARG A 110 -16.56 12.13 10.50
N MET A 111 -16.44 11.23 9.52
CA MET A 111 -17.57 10.62 8.82
C MET A 111 -18.16 9.44 9.60
N SER A 112 -17.29 8.64 10.23
CA SER A 112 -17.67 7.44 10.97
C SER A 112 -18.58 7.73 12.17
N ASP A 113 -18.43 8.92 12.74
CA ASP A 113 -19.25 9.46 13.83
C ASP A 113 -20.76 9.47 13.52
N LYS A 114 -21.14 9.58 12.25
CA LYS A 114 -22.54 9.54 11.82
C LYS A 114 -23.08 8.11 11.79
N GLU A 115 -22.37 7.22 11.09
CA GLU A 115 -22.78 5.84 10.89
C GLU A 115 -22.84 5.07 12.22
N TYR A 116 -21.89 5.29 13.14
CA TYR A 116 -21.94 4.66 14.47
C TYR A 116 -23.14 5.11 15.30
N ARG A 117 -23.51 6.40 15.23
CA ARG A 117 -24.71 6.91 15.92
C ARG A 117 -25.99 6.30 15.35
N ASP A 118 -26.07 6.17 14.03
CA ASP A 118 -27.22 5.57 13.35
C ASP A 118 -27.36 4.07 13.69
N VAL A 119 -26.25 3.32 13.76
CA VAL A 119 -26.24 1.91 14.20
C VAL A 119 -26.61 1.77 15.68
N ILE A 120 -26.13 2.65 16.55
CA ILE A 120 -26.49 2.64 17.98
C ILE A 120 -27.98 2.94 18.16
N ALA A 121 -28.51 3.92 17.44
CA ALA A 121 -29.93 4.25 17.47
C ALA A 121 -30.81 3.11 16.97
N GLU A 122 -30.37 2.38 15.94
CA GLU A 122 -31.09 1.20 15.43
C GLU A 122 -31.05 0.02 16.41
N ARG A 123 -29.89 -0.24 17.03
CA ARG A 123 -29.66 -1.43 17.85
C ARG A 123 -30.06 -1.26 19.33
N PHE A 124 -30.01 -0.05 19.88
CA PHE A 124 -30.15 0.18 21.33
C PHE A 124 -31.26 1.18 21.70
N ASP A 125 -31.47 2.25 20.95
CA ASP A 125 -32.55 3.21 21.26
C ASP A 125 -33.94 2.70 20.83
N GLY A 126 -33.98 1.59 20.11
CA GLY A 126 -35.20 0.88 19.75
C GLY A 126 -35.88 0.11 20.89
N ASP A 127 -35.25 -0.06 22.05
CA ASP A 127 -35.74 -0.97 23.12
C ASP A 127 -35.92 -0.28 24.49
N GLY A 128 -36.29 1.01 24.47
CA GLY A 128 -36.36 1.85 25.68
C GLY A 128 -37.74 2.14 26.24
N ARG A 129 -38.83 1.59 25.68
CA ARG A 129 -40.20 1.90 26.13
C ARG A 129 -41.13 0.70 26.10
N ASP A 130 -40.84 -0.36 26.85
CA ASP A 130 -41.85 -1.35 27.27
C ASP A 130 -41.52 -2.04 28.62
N GLY A 131 -40.69 -1.39 29.46
CA GLY A 131 -40.38 -1.83 30.82
C GLY A 131 -41.26 -1.21 31.92
N GLY A 132 -42.48 -0.78 31.59
CA GLY A 132 -43.38 -0.08 32.51
C GLY A 132 -44.65 -0.88 32.77
N GLY A 133 -44.73 -1.52 33.93
CA GLY A 133 -45.74 -2.52 34.25
C GLY A 133 -47.20 -2.06 34.27
N ARG A 134 -48.07 -3.08 34.14
CA ARG A 134 -49.43 -3.28 34.70
C ARG A 134 -49.85 -4.67 34.19
N ARG A 135 -49.99 -5.69 35.05
CA ARG A 135 -51.28 -6.09 35.66
C ARG A 135 -52.47 -5.90 34.73
#